data_AF-A0A8T6R7I6-F1
#
_entry.id   AF-A0A8T6R7I6-F1
#
_cell.length_a   1.000
_cell.length_b   1.000
_cell.length_c   1.000
_cell.angle_alpha   90.00
_cell.angle_beta   90.00
_cell.angle_gamma   90.00
#
_symmetry.space_group_name_H-M   'P 1'
#
loop_
_entity.id
_entity.type
_entity.pdbx_description
1 polymer ?
#
loop_
_entity_poly.entity_id
_entity_poly.type
_entity_poly.pdbx_seq_one_letter_code
_entity_poly.pdbx_strand_id
1 'polypeptide(L)'
;MVGESGNMNEESVEQAIGNESSILRCKISNLQFPEICPVCMKEGEDLIAVTVIERSPSKERYDTHSSWGSGEDKVGAALEAARGATVFWIPTCLKHGSRSVRTERKRLLAFAAYFVMFYPMLYFFLSLRNAMLQERPFEIPLLGLLVTLLIFLLMAFYGFYPRSLEKAVTILNTERSRDSVYLRIRNDEYRRAFMELNEMSCDFVSSVAATQAQEEDPSEFKRQTSIEGYGIDVSSGVADEE
;
A
#
# COMPACT_ATOMS: atom_id res chain seq x y z
N MET A 1 -5.30 -59.87 -18.76
CA MET A 1 -4.56 -58.67 -19.22
C MET A 1 -5.49 -57.49 -19.05
N VAL A 2 -5.45 -56.87 -17.88
CA VAL A 2 -6.30 -55.74 -17.50
C VAL A 2 -5.39 -54.52 -17.52
N GLY A 3 -5.71 -53.56 -18.39
CA GLY A 3 -4.88 -52.39 -18.66
C GLY A 3 -4.97 -51.37 -17.54
N GLU A 4 -3.80 -50.94 -17.07
CA GLU A 4 -3.61 -49.73 -16.26
C GLU A 4 -3.91 -48.50 -17.11
N SER A 5 -5.08 -47.89 -16.91
CA SER A 5 -5.39 -46.55 -17.38
C SER A 5 -4.77 -45.54 -16.42
N GLY A 6 -3.61 -45.01 -16.84
CA GLY A 6 -2.79 -44.06 -16.10
C GLY A 6 -3.50 -42.73 -15.81
N ASN A 7 -3.40 -42.32 -14.55
CA ASN A 7 -3.85 -41.06 -13.99
C ASN A 7 -2.81 -39.97 -14.35
N MET A 8 -2.85 -39.42 -15.57
CA MET A 8 -1.89 -38.41 -16.07
C MET A 8 -2.34 -36.95 -15.89
N ASN A 9 -3.41 -36.69 -15.13
CA ASN A 9 -3.99 -35.34 -15.00
C ASN A 9 -3.72 -34.62 -13.67
N GLU A 10 -3.08 -35.25 -12.68
CA GLU A 10 -2.79 -34.56 -11.40
C GLU A 10 -1.45 -33.79 -11.41
N GLU A 11 -0.41 -34.30 -12.09
CA GLU A 11 0.90 -33.61 -12.12
C GLU A 11 0.91 -32.32 -12.97
N SER A 12 -0.02 -32.17 -13.92
CA SER A 12 -0.08 -30.97 -14.78
C SER A 12 -0.81 -29.79 -14.15
N VAL A 13 -1.59 -30.00 -13.08
CA VAL A 13 -2.22 -28.92 -12.31
C VAL A 13 -1.23 -28.32 -11.30
N GLU A 14 -0.34 -29.14 -10.71
CA GLU A 14 0.70 -28.64 -9.80
C GLU A 14 1.79 -27.82 -10.52
N GLN A 15 2.10 -28.12 -11.78
CA GLN A 15 3.13 -27.39 -12.53
C GLN A 15 2.66 -26.05 -13.13
N ALA A 16 1.36 -25.76 -13.13
CA ALA A 16 0.84 -24.43 -13.48
C ALA A 16 0.90 -23.43 -12.30
N ILE A 17 1.23 -23.89 -11.09
CA ILE A 17 1.52 -23.07 -9.89
C ILE A 17 2.98 -22.56 -9.94
N GLY A 18 3.58 -22.52 -11.13
CA GLY A 18 4.93 -22.03 -11.40
C GLY A 18 5.02 -20.54 -11.72
N ASN A 19 3.92 -19.78 -11.64
CA ASN A 19 3.99 -18.33 -11.89
C ASN A 19 4.20 -17.53 -10.61
N GLU A 20 5.45 -17.07 -10.51
CA GLU A 20 5.98 -16.01 -9.67
C GLU A 20 4.91 -14.98 -9.24
N SER A 21 4.65 -14.91 -7.94
CA SER A 21 3.78 -13.92 -7.27
C SER A 21 2.26 -14.12 -7.38
N SER A 22 1.79 -15.36 -7.23
CA SER A 22 0.37 -15.66 -6.97
C SER A 22 -0.18 -14.77 -5.85
N ILE A 23 -1.21 -13.99 -6.17
CA ILE A 23 -1.88 -13.12 -5.21
C ILE A 23 -2.88 -14.00 -4.45
N LEU A 24 -2.88 -13.91 -3.14
CA LEU A 24 -3.83 -14.61 -2.28
C LEU A 24 -4.98 -13.67 -1.96
N ARG A 25 -6.21 -14.09 -2.22
CA ARG A 25 -7.42 -13.42 -1.74
C ARG A 25 -7.88 -14.17 -0.49
N CYS A 26 -7.94 -13.50 0.64
CA CYS A 26 -8.37 -14.13 1.89
C CYS A 26 -9.49 -13.33 2.56
N LYS A 27 -10.33 -14.01 3.35
CA LYS A 27 -11.37 -13.32 4.14
C LYS A 27 -10.77 -12.60 5.35
N ILE A 28 -11.11 -11.33 5.57
CA ILE A 28 -10.53 -10.53 6.67
C ILE A 28 -10.98 -11.08 8.04
N SER A 29 -12.26 -11.47 8.16
CA SER A 29 -12.86 -11.99 9.39
C SER A 29 -12.19 -13.23 9.99
N ASN A 30 -11.66 -14.12 9.16
CA ASN A 30 -11.10 -15.42 9.56
C ASN A 30 -9.59 -15.54 9.33
N LEU A 31 -8.92 -14.42 8.99
CA LEU A 31 -7.50 -14.44 8.65
C LEU A 31 -6.63 -14.75 9.87
N GLN A 32 -5.80 -15.78 9.78
CA GLN A 32 -4.81 -16.12 10.80
C GLN A 32 -3.40 -16.15 10.19
N PHE A 33 -2.41 -15.65 10.91
CA PHE A 33 -1.01 -15.72 10.49
C PHE A 33 -0.29 -16.84 11.25
N PRO A 34 0.47 -17.72 10.57
CA PRO A 34 1.30 -18.73 11.24
C PRO A 34 2.29 -18.09 12.22
N GLU A 35 2.54 -18.71 13.36
CA GLU A 35 3.45 -18.26 14.45
C GLU A 35 4.96 -18.35 14.09
N ILE A 36 5.28 -18.13 12.82
CA ILE A 36 6.63 -18.13 12.27
C ILE A 36 6.89 -16.80 11.55
N CYS A 37 8.15 -16.37 11.51
CA CYS A 37 8.54 -15.11 10.91
C CYS A 37 8.52 -15.22 9.37
N PRO A 38 7.76 -14.39 8.65
CA PRO A 38 7.64 -14.47 7.18
C PRO A 38 8.95 -14.21 6.44
N VAL A 39 9.92 -13.54 7.09
CA VAL A 39 11.21 -13.18 6.50
C VAL A 39 12.22 -14.31 6.61
N CYS A 40 12.27 -15.01 7.74
CA CYS A 40 13.36 -15.97 8.04
C CYS A 40 12.91 -17.33 8.55
N MET A 41 11.60 -17.60 8.60
CA MET A 41 11.02 -18.89 9.03
C MET A 41 11.42 -19.35 10.44
N LYS A 42 11.82 -18.41 11.31
CA LYS A 42 12.09 -18.67 12.73
C LYS A 42 10.82 -18.44 13.54
N GLU A 43 10.76 -19.00 14.73
CA GLU A 43 9.67 -18.79 15.68
C GLU A 43 9.34 -17.29 15.88
N GLY A 44 8.05 -16.99 15.93
CA GLY A 44 7.53 -15.65 16.17
C GLY A 44 7.64 -15.28 17.65
N GLU A 45 8.53 -14.35 17.98
CA GLU A 45 8.74 -13.87 19.35
C GLU A 45 8.01 -12.55 19.62
N ASP A 46 7.57 -11.86 18.57
CA ASP A 46 7.05 -10.49 18.62
C ASP A 46 5.89 -10.32 17.62
N LEU A 47 4.93 -9.46 17.94
CA LEU A 47 3.74 -9.21 17.12
C LEU A 47 3.77 -7.78 16.57
N ILE A 48 3.88 -7.65 15.25
CA ILE A 48 3.80 -6.35 14.58
C ILE A 48 2.37 -6.10 14.11
N ALA A 49 1.83 -4.94 14.48
CA ALA A 49 0.62 -4.38 13.90
C ALA A 49 0.91 -3.77 12.51
N VAL A 50 0.29 -4.32 11.48
CA VAL A 50 0.26 -3.78 10.12
C VAL A 50 -1.11 -3.16 9.87
N THR A 51 -1.17 -1.83 9.93
CA THR A 51 -2.39 -1.07 9.60
C THR A 51 -2.48 -0.86 8.10
N VAL A 52 -3.56 -1.34 7.51
CA VAL A 52 -3.91 -1.10 6.10
C VAL A 52 -5.12 -0.18 6.07
N ILE A 53 -5.02 0.89 5.29
CA ILE A 53 -6.09 1.85 5.11
C ILE A 53 -6.70 1.59 3.74
N GLU A 54 -7.99 1.28 3.71
CA GLU A 54 -8.74 1.08 2.47
C GLU A 54 -8.60 2.30 1.55
N ARG A 55 -8.30 2.05 0.26
CA ARG A 55 -8.28 3.10 -0.75
C ARG A 55 -9.72 3.34 -1.17
N SER A 56 -10.36 4.37 -0.62
CA SER A 56 -11.68 4.75 -1.08
C SER A 56 -11.62 5.10 -2.58
N PRO A 57 -12.59 4.66 -3.40
CA PRO A 57 -12.63 5.01 -4.83
C PRO A 57 -12.78 6.53 -5.04
N SER A 58 -13.29 7.26 -4.04
CA SER A 58 -13.34 8.73 -4.05
C SER A 58 -11.96 9.41 -4.00
N LYS A 59 -10.88 8.67 -3.75
CA LYS A 59 -9.55 9.23 -3.46
C LYS A 59 -8.77 9.72 -4.68
N GLU A 60 -9.21 9.42 -5.91
CA GLU A 60 -8.68 10.09 -7.11
C GLU A 60 -8.95 11.61 -7.08
N ARG A 61 -9.95 12.10 -6.32
CA ARG A 61 -10.16 13.55 -6.12
C ARG A 61 -9.25 14.19 -5.07
N TYR A 62 -8.65 13.41 -4.18
CA TYR A 62 -7.97 13.96 -2.99
C TYR A 62 -6.45 14.11 -3.13
N ASP A 63 -5.83 13.44 -4.10
CA ASP A 63 -4.37 13.47 -4.26
C ASP A 63 -3.85 14.65 -5.13
N THR A 64 -4.72 15.47 -5.73
CA THR A 64 -4.31 16.57 -6.64
C THR A 64 -4.69 17.98 -6.22
N HIS A 65 -5.57 18.17 -5.22
CA HIS A 65 -5.97 19.51 -4.79
C HIS A 65 -5.36 19.86 -3.43
N SER A 66 -4.39 20.77 -3.43
CA SER A 66 -3.86 21.41 -2.24
C SER A 66 -5.03 22.01 -1.42
N SER A 67 -5.33 21.41 -0.26
CA SER A 67 -6.40 21.83 0.68
C SER A 67 -6.11 23.14 1.41
N TRP A 68 -5.40 24.06 0.77
CA TRP A 68 -5.16 25.41 1.27
C TRP A 68 -6.30 26.38 0.94
N GLY A 69 -7.17 26.03 -0.03
CA GLY A 69 -8.28 26.89 -0.45
C GLY A 69 -9.70 26.38 -0.15
N SER A 70 -9.90 25.07 0.07
CA SER A 70 -11.23 24.52 0.38
C SER A 70 -11.39 24.41 1.91
N GLY A 71 -12.42 25.05 2.46
CA GLY A 71 -12.79 24.96 3.87
C GLY A 71 -13.45 23.62 4.22
N GLU A 72 -13.11 22.54 3.51
CA GLU A 72 -13.64 21.22 3.79
C GLU A 72 -13.10 20.69 5.13
N ASP A 73 -14.00 20.05 5.88
CA ASP A 73 -13.75 19.58 7.23
C ASP A 73 -12.75 18.41 7.22
N LYS A 74 -11.49 18.73 7.51
CA LYS A 74 -10.36 17.76 7.55
C LYS A 74 -10.59 16.67 8.59
N VAL A 75 -11.42 16.95 9.60
CA VAL A 75 -11.76 15.98 10.65
C VAL A 75 -12.62 14.87 10.08
N GLY A 76 -13.60 15.20 9.22
CA GLY A 76 -14.47 14.22 8.57
C GLY A 76 -13.67 13.23 7.72
N ALA A 77 -12.80 13.73 6.86
CA ALA A 77 -11.95 12.89 6.01
C ALA A 77 -10.98 12.01 6.83
N ALA A 78 -10.40 12.55 7.91
CA ALA A 78 -9.55 11.76 8.81
C ALA A 78 -10.35 10.67 9.55
N LEU A 79 -11.59 10.98 9.94
CA LEU A 79 -12.48 10.03 10.61
C LEU A 79 -12.92 8.91 9.65
N GLU A 80 -13.21 9.23 8.39
CA GLU A 80 -13.52 8.24 7.35
C GLU A 80 -12.34 7.33 7.05
N ALA A 81 -11.13 7.91 6.91
CA ALA A 81 -9.91 7.13 6.75
C ALA A 81 -9.61 6.23 7.95
N ALA A 82 -9.88 6.71 9.17
CA ALA A 82 -9.74 5.92 10.39
C ALA A 82 -10.77 4.78 10.47
N ARG A 83 -12.01 5.00 10.00
CA ARG A 83 -13.04 3.95 9.89
C ARG A 83 -12.66 2.87 8.88
N GLY A 84 -11.91 3.20 7.83
CA GLY A 84 -11.42 2.25 6.82
C GLY A 84 -10.11 1.53 7.18
N ALA A 85 -9.57 1.73 8.39
CA ALA A 85 -8.31 1.12 8.79
C ALA A 85 -8.53 -0.28 9.39
N THR A 86 -7.91 -1.29 8.78
CA THR A 86 -7.84 -2.68 9.29
C THR A 86 -6.43 -2.95 9.81
N VAL A 87 -6.31 -3.54 10.99
CA VAL A 87 -5.01 -3.86 11.61
C VAL A 87 -4.80 -5.38 11.60
N PHE A 88 -3.71 -5.82 10.99
CA PHE A 88 -3.29 -7.22 10.99
C PHE A 88 -2.13 -7.42 11.95
N TRP A 89 -2.20 -8.44 12.80
CA TRP A 89 -1.12 -8.80 13.71
C TRP A 89 -0.29 -9.91 13.07
N ILE A 90 0.94 -9.58 12.68
CA ILE A 90 1.85 -10.53 12.02
C ILE A 90 2.95 -10.92 13.01
N PRO A 91 3.09 -12.21 13.36
CA PRO A 91 4.18 -12.69 14.20
C PRO A 91 5.52 -12.62 13.46
N THR A 92 6.54 -12.16 14.17
CA THR A 92 7.89 -11.91 13.65
C THR A 92 8.93 -12.25 14.71
N CYS A 93 10.17 -12.53 14.31
CA CYS A 93 11.28 -12.69 15.26
C CYS A 93 11.80 -11.32 15.73
N LEU A 94 12.44 -11.21 16.90
CA LEU A 94 12.92 -9.92 17.43
C LEU A 94 13.84 -9.12 16.47
N LYS A 95 14.57 -9.82 15.58
CA LYS A 95 15.44 -9.18 14.57
C LYS A 95 14.66 -8.46 13.47
N HIS A 96 13.51 -9.02 13.06
CA HIS A 96 12.64 -8.47 12.01
C HIS A 96 11.39 -7.78 12.56
N GLY A 97 11.13 -7.93 13.86
CA GLY A 97 10.03 -7.38 14.64
C GLY A 97 10.31 -5.96 15.16
N SER A 98 10.35 -5.84 16.48
CA SER A 98 10.69 -4.66 17.29
C SER A 98 11.93 -3.90 16.83
N ARG A 99 12.99 -4.59 16.38
CA ARG A 99 14.20 -3.93 15.86
C ARG A 99 14.00 -3.32 14.46
N SER A 100 12.98 -3.77 13.72
CA SER A 100 12.65 -3.34 12.36
C SER A 100 11.43 -2.42 12.27
N VAL A 101 10.64 -2.27 13.34
CA VAL A 101 9.66 -1.17 13.49
C VAL A 101 10.36 0.09 13.03
N ARG A 102 9.79 0.78 12.02
CA ARG A 102 10.37 1.99 11.40
C ARG A 102 10.74 2.90 12.54
N THR A 103 11.99 2.80 12.97
CA THR A 103 12.41 3.49 14.16
C THR A 103 12.17 4.93 13.79
N GLU A 104 11.47 5.66 14.65
CA GLU A 104 11.30 7.09 14.46
C GLU A 104 12.64 7.71 14.07
N ARG A 105 13.75 7.14 14.57
CA ARG A 105 15.14 7.33 14.12
C ARG A 105 15.38 7.36 12.60
N LYS A 106 14.94 6.39 11.78
CA LYS A 106 15.15 6.44 10.31
C LYS A 106 14.36 7.57 9.66
N ARG A 107 13.14 7.81 10.13
CA ARG A 107 12.29 8.91 9.64
C ARG A 107 12.87 10.26 10.06
N LEU A 108 13.29 10.37 11.31
CA LEU A 108 13.99 11.52 11.88
C LEU A 108 15.33 11.74 11.19
N LEU A 109 16.07 10.70 10.83
CA LEU A 109 17.31 10.81 10.07
C LEU A 109 17.04 11.35 8.67
N ALA A 110 15.98 10.88 7.98
CA ALA A 110 15.59 11.44 6.69
C ALA A 110 15.16 12.91 6.79
N PHE A 111 14.39 13.28 7.82
CA PHE A 111 14.01 14.67 8.08
C PHE A 111 15.21 15.54 8.45
N ALA A 112 16.07 15.08 9.36
CA ALA A 112 17.28 15.76 9.76
C ALA A 112 18.23 15.93 8.57
N ALA A 113 18.40 14.90 7.75
CA ALA A 113 19.16 14.98 6.50
C ALA A 113 18.59 16.05 5.57
N TYR A 114 17.27 16.13 5.43
CA TYR A 114 16.64 17.19 4.64
C TYR A 114 16.96 18.59 5.20
N PHE A 115 16.70 18.84 6.48
CA PHE A 115 16.94 20.17 7.07
C PHE A 115 18.42 20.56 7.10
N VAL A 116 19.30 19.62 7.43
CA VAL A 116 20.74 19.87 7.52
C VAL A 116 21.35 20.05 6.12
N MET A 117 20.95 19.26 5.13
CA MET A 117 21.49 19.35 3.77
C MET A 117 20.87 20.50 2.96
N PHE A 118 19.72 21.02 3.35
CA PHE A 118 19.07 22.14 2.68
C PHE A 118 19.95 23.40 2.65
N TYR A 119 20.60 23.75 3.75
CA TYR A 119 21.46 24.94 3.82
C TYR A 119 22.71 24.87 2.91
N PRO A 120 23.52 23.79 2.95
CA PRO A 120 24.60 23.59 2.00
C PRO A 120 24.13 23.62 0.54
N MET A 121 22.97 23.00 0.25
CA MET A 121 22.42 22.97 -1.09
C MET A 121 22.07 24.38 -1.58
N LEU A 122 21.38 25.20 -0.76
CA LEU A 122 21.12 26.61 -1.06
C LEU A 122 22.40 27.42 -1.23
N TYR A 123 23.39 27.23 -0.37
CA TYR A 123 24.68 27.92 -0.46
C TYR A 123 25.37 27.67 -1.80
N PHE A 124 25.45 26.40 -2.23
CA PHE A 124 26.05 26.07 -3.52
C PHE A 124 25.21 26.54 -4.70
N PHE A 125 23.87 26.47 -4.62
CA PHE A 125 23.00 27.04 -5.65
C PHE A 125 23.19 28.56 -5.82
N LEU A 126 23.25 29.31 -4.73
CA LEU A 126 23.50 30.74 -4.75
C LEU A 126 24.91 31.06 -5.25
N SER A 127 25.90 30.26 -4.85
CA SER A 127 27.28 30.38 -5.33
C SER A 127 27.39 30.12 -6.84
N LEU A 128 26.63 29.15 -7.36
CA LEU A 128 26.55 28.83 -8.79
C LEU A 128 25.96 30.01 -9.56
N ARG A 129 24.85 30.57 -9.08
CA ARG A 129 24.24 31.77 -9.64
C ARG A 129 25.21 32.94 -9.65
N ASN A 130 25.92 33.17 -8.55
CA ASN A 130 26.89 34.26 -8.45
C ASN A 130 28.08 34.06 -9.40
N ALA A 131 28.56 32.82 -9.56
CA ALA A 131 29.64 32.51 -10.48
C ALA A 131 29.26 32.80 -11.95
N MET A 132 28.01 32.48 -12.34
CA MET A 132 27.49 32.80 -13.67
C MET A 132 27.39 34.31 -13.93
N LEU A 133 27.04 35.11 -12.92
CA LEU A 133 26.89 36.56 -13.08
C LEU A 133 28.21 37.33 -13.07
N GLN A 134 29.23 36.80 -12.38
CA GLN A 134 30.52 37.49 -12.15
C GLN A 134 31.69 36.86 -12.90
N GLU A 135 31.44 35.95 -13.85
CA GLU A 135 32.45 35.24 -14.64
C GLU A 135 33.55 34.56 -13.77
N ARG A 136 33.16 34.07 -12.59
CA ARG A 136 34.06 33.37 -11.65
C ARG A 136 34.17 31.88 -12.01
N PRO A 137 35.25 31.19 -11.58
CA PRO A 137 35.39 29.75 -11.81
C PRO A 137 34.19 28.98 -11.24
N PHE A 138 33.49 28.29 -12.15
CA PHE A 138 32.25 27.54 -11.89
C PHE A 138 32.49 26.13 -11.32
N GLU A 139 33.71 25.60 -11.47
CA GLU A 139 34.04 24.21 -11.13
C GLU A 139 33.84 23.89 -9.65
N ILE A 140 34.28 24.80 -8.77
CA ILE A 140 34.20 24.63 -7.31
C ILE A 140 32.74 24.56 -6.82
N PRO A 141 31.86 25.54 -7.13
CA PRO A 141 30.47 25.47 -6.66
C PRO A 141 29.70 24.30 -7.30
N LEU A 142 29.97 23.95 -8.56
CA LEU A 142 29.32 22.79 -9.19
C LEU A 142 29.71 21.49 -8.48
N LEU A 143 31.01 21.27 -8.22
CA LEU A 143 31.48 20.06 -7.55
C LEU A 143 30.88 19.95 -6.14
N GLY A 144 30.85 21.06 -5.39
CA GLY A 144 30.23 21.11 -4.07
C GLY A 144 28.72 20.77 -4.09
N LEU A 145 28.00 21.27 -5.10
CA LEU A 145 26.58 20.94 -5.31
C LEU A 145 26.39 19.44 -5.60
N LEU A 146 27.21 18.85 -6.47
CA LEU A 146 27.11 17.44 -6.82
C LEU A 146 27.40 16.53 -5.63
N VAL A 147 28.44 16.84 -4.85
CA VAL A 147 28.79 16.07 -3.65
C VAL A 147 27.68 16.14 -2.59
N THR A 148 27.15 17.34 -2.33
CA THR A 148 26.05 17.51 -1.37
C THR A 148 24.78 16.80 -1.83
N LEU A 149 24.45 16.87 -3.12
CA LEU A 149 23.31 16.15 -3.70
C LEU A 149 23.47 14.63 -3.60
N LEU A 150 24.67 14.10 -3.87
CA LEU A 150 24.95 12.67 -3.73
C LEU A 150 24.78 12.19 -2.28
N ILE A 151 25.33 12.93 -1.31
CA ILE A 151 25.19 12.60 0.12
C ILE A 151 23.71 12.64 0.52
N PHE A 152 22.97 13.66 0.07
CA PHE A 152 21.53 13.76 0.33
C PHE A 152 20.77 12.56 -0.25
N LEU A 153 21.04 12.16 -1.49
CA LEU A 153 20.41 10.99 -2.11
C LEU A 153 20.73 9.69 -1.35
N LEU A 154 21.96 9.50 -0.89
CA LEU A 154 22.32 8.33 -0.08
C LEU A 154 21.56 8.28 1.25
N MET A 155 21.46 9.42 1.94
CA MET A 155 20.68 9.52 3.18
C MET A 155 19.18 9.31 2.94
N ALA A 156 18.63 9.89 1.88
CA ALA A 156 17.24 9.71 1.49
C ALA A 156 16.97 8.23 1.15
N PHE A 157 17.81 7.61 0.32
CA PHE A 157 17.67 6.20 -0.04
C PHE A 157 17.70 5.29 1.20
N TYR A 158 18.63 5.55 2.12
CA TYR A 158 18.71 4.82 3.39
C TYR A 158 17.45 5.02 4.26
N GLY A 159 16.90 6.23 4.29
CA GLY A 159 15.70 6.57 5.05
C GLY A 159 14.40 6.02 4.46
N PHE A 160 14.31 5.88 3.14
CA PHE A 160 13.13 5.40 2.41
C PHE A 160 13.15 3.91 2.09
N TYR A 161 14.25 3.20 2.38
CA TYR A 161 14.34 1.78 2.08
C TYR A 161 13.24 0.96 2.78
N PRO A 162 12.40 0.20 2.03
CA PRO A 162 11.26 -0.50 2.60
C PRO A 162 11.67 -1.62 3.56
N ARG A 163 10.80 -1.92 4.55
CA ARG A 163 11.11 -2.89 5.61
C ARG A 163 11.23 -4.30 5.04
N SER A 164 12.00 -5.16 5.71
CA SER A 164 12.07 -6.58 5.36
C SER A 164 10.70 -7.25 5.46
N LEU A 165 9.87 -6.87 6.44
CA LEU A 165 8.51 -7.39 6.58
C LEU A 165 7.60 -6.94 5.42
N GLU A 166 7.59 -5.65 5.08
CA GLU A 166 6.79 -5.10 3.97
C GLU A 166 7.16 -5.74 2.61
N LYS A 167 8.43 -6.15 2.46
CA LYS A 167 8.91 -6.90 1.29
C LYS A 167 8.51 -8.38 1.30
N ALA A 168 8.34 -8.97 2.48
CA ALA A 168 8.01 -10.37 2.63
C ALA A 168 6.49 -10.60 2.51
N VAL A 169 5.70 -9.71 3.10
CA VAL A 169 4.23 -9.71 3.04
C VAL A 169 3.78 -8.34 2.57
N THR A 170 3.29 -8.26 1.34
CA THR A 170 2.77 -7.04 0.74
C THR A 170 1.26 -7.13 0.66
N ILE A 171 0.56 -6.21 1.31
CA ILE A 171 -0.90 -6.13 1.22
C ILE A 171 -1.23 -5.20 0.06
N LEU A 172 -1.87 -5.74 -0.98
CA LEU A 172 -2.14 -5.04 -2.23
C LEU A 172 -3.40 -4.20 -2.16
N ASN A 173 -4.48 -4.80 -1.67
CA ASN A 173 -5.75 -4.13 -1.47
C ASN A 173 -6.53 -4.80 -0.32
N THR A 174 -7.36 -4.01 0.36
CA THR A 174 -8.28 -4.48 1.38
C THR A 174 -9.64 -3.90 1.07
N GLU A 175 -10.64 -4.77 0.91
CA GLU A 175 -12.02 -4.40 0.63
C GLU A 175 -12.88 -4.83 1.81
N ARG A 176 -13.23 -3.86 2.66
CA ARG A 176 -13.95 -4.17 3.91
C ARG A 176 -15.40 -4.58 3.64
N SER A 177 -16.02 -4.01 2.62
CA SER A 177 -17.40 -4.32 2.20
C SER A 177 -17.56 -5.78 1.77
N ARG A 178 -16.54 -6.36 1.15
CA ARG A 178 -16.51 -7.76 0.67
C ARG A 178 -15.80 -8.70 1.64
N ASP A 179 -15.40 -8.19 2.81
CA ASP A 179 -14.61 -8.93 3.80
C ASP A 179 -13.37 -9.61 3.18
N SER A 180 -12.69 -8.96 2.23
CA SER A 180 -11.60 -9.59 1.48
C SER A 180 -10.32 -8.78 1.46
N VAL A 181 -9.18 -9.47 1.58
CA VAL A 181 -7.83 -8.89 1.54
C VAL A 181 -6.98 -9.60 0.50
N TYR A 182 -6.27 -8.81 -0.30
CA TYR A 182 -5.36 -9.29 -1.33
C TYR A 182 -3.93 -9.18 -0.81
N LEU A 183 -3.30 -10.33 -0.63
CA LEU A 183 -1.99 -10.48 -0.02
C LEU A 183 -1.02 -11.06 -1.03
N ARG A 184 0.22 -10.55 -1.05
CA ARG A 184 1.34 -11.13 -1.79
C ARG A 184 2.41 -11.53 -0.80
N ILE A 185 2.65 -12.83 -0.69
CA ILE A 185 3.68 -13.42 0.17
C ILE A 185 4.85 -13.85 -0.73
N ARG A 186 6.04 -13.30 -0.45
CA ARG A 186 7.25 -13.54 -1.23
C ARG A 186 7.93 -14.87 -0.90
N ASN A 187 7.87 -15.30 0.36
CA ASN A 187 8.46 -16.56 0.80
C ASN A 187 7.49 -17.72 0.53
N ASP A 188 7.86 -18.65 -0.35
CA ASP A 188 7.00 -19.76 -0.76
C ASP A 188 6.69 -20.71 0.40
N GLU A 189 7.64 -20.95 1.30
CA GLU A 189 7.46 -21.84 2.44
C GLU A 189 6.47 -21.23 3.44
N TYR A 190 6.62 -19.94 3.74
CA TYR A 190 5.65 -19.20 4.56
C TYR A 190 4.29 -19.16 3.89
N ARG A 191 4.24 -18.99 2.57
CA ARG A 191 2.99 -18.96 1.80
C ARG A 191 2.22 -20.27 1.94
N ARG A 192 2.90 -21.42 1.86
CA ARG A 192 2.29 -22.74 2.06
C ARG A 192 1.73 -22.89 3.46
N ALA A 193 2.52 -22.59 4.49
CA ALA A 193 2.06 -22.66 5.88
C ALA A 193 0.86 -21.72 6.15
N PHE A 194 0.88 -20.53 5.53
CA PHE A 194 -0.23 -19.58 5.61
C PHE A 194 -1.50 -20.11 4.95
N MET A 195 -1.40 -20.75 3.78
CA MET A 195 -2.55 -21.34 3.10
C MET A 195 -3.10 -22.57 3.84
N GLU A 196 -2.23 -23.43 4.37
CA GLU A 196 -2.64 -24.57 5.19
C GLU A 196 -3.47 -24.12 6.40
N LEU A 197 -3.05 -23.04 7.06
CA LEU A 197 -3.78 -22.49 8.20
C LEU A 197 -5.13 -21.85 7.81
N ASN A 198 -5.26 -21.35 6.57
CA ASN A 198 -6.43 -20.60 6.10
C ASN A 198 -7.12 -21.26 4.90
N GLU A 199 -7.07 -22.59 4.79
CA GLU A 199 -7.51 -23.33 3.61
C GLU A 199 -8.96 -23.00 3.21
N MET A 200 -9.85 -22.84 4.21
CA MET A 200 -11.27 -22.53 3.99
C MET A 200 -11.56 -21.07 3.61
N SER A 201 -10.58 -20.18 3.72
CA SER A 201 -10.77 -18.73 3.62
C SER A 201 -9.85 -18.05 2.61
N CYS A 202 -8.91 -18.78 1.98
CA CYS A 202 -7.93 -18.22 1.06
C CYS A 202 -8.01 -18.89 -0.32
N ASP A 203 -8.10 -18.08 -1.36
CA ASP A 203 -8.13 -18.49 -2.75
C ASP A 203 -6.95 -17.87 -3.54
N PHE A 204 -6.48 -18.58 -4.56
CA PHE A 204 -5.49 -18.07 -5.49
C PHE A 204 -6.14 -17.17 -6.55
N VAL A 205 -5.53 -15.99 -6.76
CA VAL A 205 -5.98 -15.01 -7.74
C VAL A 205 -4.82 -14.66 -8.67
N SER A 206 -5.08 -14.66 -9.98
CA SER A 206 -4.08 -14.33 -11.01
C SER A 206 -3.81 -12.81 -11.10
N SER A 207 -4.83 -11.97 -10.91
CA SER A 207 -4.66 -10.52 -10.84
C SER A 207 -5.78 -9.85 -10.04
N VAL A 208 -5.43 -8.80 -9.28
CA VAL A 208 -6.42 -8.01 -8.49
C VAL A 208 -7.49 -7.40 -9.41
N ALA A 209 -7.08 -6.89 -10.58
CA ALA A 209 -7.96 -6.20 -11.51
C ALA A 209 -8.99 -7.13 -12.17
N ALA A 210 -8.61 -8.37 -12.51
CA ALA A 210 -9.55 -9.32 -13.10
C ALA A 210 -10.65 -9.71 -12.10
N THR A 211 -10.31 -9.88 -10.83
CA THR A 211 -11.29 -10.20 -9.78
C THR A 211 -12.25 -9.04 -9.50
N GLN A 212 -11.74 -7.80 -9.49
CA GLN A 212 -12.59 -6.63 -9.31
C GLN A 212 -13.60 -6.47 -10.46
N ALA A 213 -13.17 -6.67 -11.71
CA ALA A 213 -14.03 -6.57 -12.88
C ALA A 213 -15.09 -7.68 -12.98
N GLN A 214 -14.84 -8.85 -12.40
CA GLN A 214 -15.76 -9.99 -12.47
C GLN A 214 -16.89 -9.91 -11.42
N GLU A 215 -16.70 -9.14 -10.35
CA GLU A 215 -17.68 -8.96 -9.28
C GLU A 215 -18.58 -7.72 -9.44
N GLU A 216 -18.21 -6.78 -10.31
CA GLU A 216 -19.12 -5.72 -10.75
C GLU A 216 -20.13 -6.32 -11.73
N ASP A 217 -21.17 -6.95 -11.20
CA ASP A 217 -22.27 -7.49 -12.00
C ASP A 217 -22.90 -6.36 -12.85
N PRO A 218 -22.78 -6.39 -14.19
CA PRO A 218 -23.34 -5.37 -15.06
C PRO A 218 -24.88 -5.27 -14.96
N SER A 219 -25.53 -6.20 -14.26
CA SER A 219 -26.97 -6.18 -14.00
C SER A 219 -27.40 -5.14 -12.95
N GLU A 220 -26.52 -4.75 -12.02
CA GLU A 220 -26.87 -3.80 -10.94
C GLU A 220 -26.86 -2.33 -11.43
N PHE A 221 -25.99 -2.01 -12.40
CA PHE A 221 -25.92 -0.67 -13.03
C PHE A 221 -27.21 -0.32 -13.82
N LYS A 222 -27.93 -1.33 -14.33
CA LYS A 222 -29.22 -1.11 -15.03
C LYS A 222 -30.40 -0.80 -14.10
N ARG A 223 -30.32 -1.09 -12.79
CA ARG A 223 -31.42 -0.75 -11.87
C ARG A 223 -31.37 0.70 -11.41
N GLN A 224 -30.19 1.27 -11.18
CA GLN A 224 -30.07 2.66 -10.72
C GLN A 224 -30.46 3.69 -11.78
N THR A 225 -30.30 3.38 -13.07
CA THR A 225 -30.76 4.26 -14.16
C THR A 225 -32.26 4.17 -14.44
N SER A 226 -33.00 3.28 -13.75
CA SER A 226 -34.46 3.11 -13.94
C SER A 226 -35.34 3.80 -12.89
N ILE A 227 -34.76 4.45 -11.87
CA ILE A 227 -35.50 5.07 -10.76
C ILE A 227 -35.57 6.62 -10.87
N GLU A 228 -34.97 7.25 -11.89
CA GLU A 228 -35.23 8.66 -12.23
C GLU A 228 -36.55 8.83 -13.01
N GLY A 229 -37.66 8.44 -12.35
CA GLY A 229 -39.02 8.61 -12.82
C GLY A 229 -39.98 9.04 -11.73
N TYR A 230 -39.49 9.66 -10.65
CA TYR A 230 -40.34 10.27 -9.62
C TYR A 230 -40.38 11.79 -9.82
N GLY A 231 -41.53 12.26 -10.31
CA GLY A 231 -41.84 13.67 -10.51
C GLY A 231 -41.75 14.42 -9.19
N ILE A 232 -40.99 15.51 -9.20
CA ILE A 232 -41.01 16.54 -8.17
C ILE A 232 -42.15 17.48 -8.58
N ASP A 233 -43.32 17.32 -7.95
CA ASP A 233 -44.35 18.35 -7.95
C ASP A 233 -43.85 19.52 -7.08
N VAL A 234 -43.41 20.57 -7.76
CA VAL A 234 -43.07 21.85 -7.14
C VAL A 234 -44.37 22.58 -6.84
N SER A 235 -44.92 22.42 -5.64
CA SER A 235 -45.97 23.32 -5.15
C SER A 235 -45.32 24.59 -4.60
N SER A 236 -45.54 25.68 -5.33
CA SER A 236 -45.16 27.03 -4.97
C SER A 236 -45.98 27.51 -3.77
N GLY A 237 -45.38 27.49 -2.59
CA GLY A 237 -45.88 28.16 -1.40
C GLY A 237 -45.46 29.62 -1.40
N VAL A 238 -46.38 30.50 -1.80
CA VAL A 238 -46.34 31.94 -1.52
C VAL A 238 -46.50 32.12 -0.02
N ALA A 239 -45.59 32.83 0.64
CA ALA A 239 -45.78 33.32 2.00
C ALA A 239 -45.44 34.81 2.01
N ASP A 240 -46.48 35.55 2.34
CA ASP A 240 -46.59 37.00 2.36
C ASP A 240 -45.75 37.67 3.45
N GLU A 241 -45.62 38.97 3.25
CA GLU A 241 -45.07 40.04 4.07
C GLU A 241 -45.29 39.92 5.59
N GLU A 242 -44.25 40.23 6.38
CA GLU A 242 -44.20 41.37 7.34
C GLU A 242 -42.76 41.65 7.81
#